data_AF-J2W0N6-F1
#
_entry.id   AF-J2W0N6-F1
#
_cell.length_a   1.000
_cell.length_b   1.000
_cell.length_c   1.000
_cell.angle_alpha   90.00
_cell.angle_beta   90.00
_cell.angle_gamma   90.00
#
_symmetry.space_group_name_H-M   'P 1'
#
loop_
_entity.id
_entity.type
_entity.pdbx_description
1 polymer ?
#
loop_
_entity_poly.entity_id
_entity_poly.type
_entity_poly.pdbx_seq_one_letter_code
_entity_poly.pdbx_strand_id
1 'polypeptide(L)'
;MTIDDYADWAAAAAKVTQPPASERLAYLGLGLTGESGEVAEHIKKLLRDGTLDQAAMAEELGDVVYYWACLCSALGRKPSDVLAASKAKISARLAR
;
A
#
# COMPACT_ATOMS: atom_id res chain seq x y z
N MET A 1 16.38 4.05 4.93
CA MET A 1 15.46 2.89 5.02
C MET A 1 15.06 2.51 3.61
N THR A 2 15.21 1.24 3.24
CA THR A 2 14.67 0.71 1.98
C THR A 2 13.19 0.34 2.13
N ILE A 3 12.47 0.13 1.03
CA ILE A 3 11.07 -0.33 1.09
C ILE A 3 10.95 -1.74 1.69
N ASP A 4 11.98 -2.56 1.53
CA ASP A 4 12.03 -3.90 2.12
C ASP A 4 12.25 -3.80 3.64
N ASP A 5 13.17 -2.93 4.10
CA ASP A 5 13.36 -2.67 5.54
C ASP A 5 12.07 -2.16 6.20
N TYR A 6 11.33 -1.30 5.49
CA TYR A 6 10.04 -0.79 5.95
C TYR A 6 9.00 -1.90 6.06
N ALA A 7 8.93 -2.80 5.08
CA ALA A 7 7.99 -3.91 5.10
C ALA A 7 8.30 -4.92 6.20
N ASP A 8 9.58 -5.20 6.47
CA ASP A 8 10.00 -6.05 7.58
C ASP A 8 9.52 -5.48 8.92
N TRP A 9 9.69 -4.16 9.13
CA TRP A 9 9.17 -3.47 10.30
C TRP A 9 7.63 -3.50 10.36
N ALA A 10 6.95 -3.19 9.26
CA ALA A 10 5.49 -3.13 9.19
C ALA A 10 4.86 -4.50 9.47
N ALA A 11 5.41 -5.56 8.87
CA ALA A 11 4.97 -6.93 9.09
C ALA A 11 5.17 -7.38 10.55
N ALA A 12 6.29 -7.00 11.17
CA ALA A 12 6.54 -7.25 12.58
C ALA A 12 5.52 -6.50 13.48
N ALA A 13 5.26 -5.22 13.20
CA ALA A 13 4.29 -4.41 13.93
C ALA A 13 2.86 -4.97 13.83
N ALA A 14 2.44 -5.37 12.61
CA ALA A 14 1.14 -5.97 12.33
C ALA A 14 1.03 -7.46 12.72
N LYS A 15 2.12 -8.07 13.22
CA LYS A 15 2.20 -9.50 13.58
C LYS A 15 1.76 -10.40 12.43
N VAL A 16 2.25 -10.09 11.23
CA VAL A 16 1.98 -10.87 10.02
C VAL A 16 2.72 -12.20 10.11
N THR A 17 2.01 -13.30 9.85
CA THR A 17 2.59 -14.64 9.71
C THR A 17 2.57 -15.09 8.26
N GLN A 18 3.48 -15.99 7.90
CA GLN A 18 3.54 -16.59 6.57
C GLN A 18 3.56 -18.12 6.68
N PRO A 19 2.56 -18.85 6.13
CA PRO A 19 1.37 -18.31 5.47
C PRO A 19 0.45 -17.59 6.48
N PRO A 20 -0.30 -16.59 6.03
CA PRO A 20 -1.25 -15.87 6.87
C PRO A 20 -2.55 -16.67 7.00
N ALA A 21 -3.23 -16.52 8.13
CA ALA A 21 -4.62 -16.94 8.25
C ALA A 21 -5.52 -16.11 7.31
N SER A 22 -6.63 -16.69 6.85
CA SER A 22 -7.58 -16.00 5.96
C SER A 22 -8.11 -14.70 6.56
N GLU A 23 -8.37 -14.69 7.86
CA GLU A 23 -8.83 -13.52 8.61
C GLU A 23 -7.77 -12.42 8.63
N ARG A 24 -6.48 -12.79 8.69
CA ARG A 24 -5.38 -11.82 8.62
C ARG A 24 -5.30 -11.19 7.23
N LEU A 25 -5.40 -12.00 6.17
CA LEU A 25 -5.45 -11.47 4.80
C LEU A 25 -6.65 -10.56 4.59
N ALA A 26 -7.82 -10.95 5.09
CA ALA A 26 -9.03 -10.13 5.03
C ALA A 26 -8.83 -8.79 5.76
N TYR A 27 -8.29 -8.82 6.98
CA TYR A 27 -8.00 -7.60 7.74
C TYR A 27 -7.07 -6.66 6.97
N LEU A 28 -5.95 -7.18 6.44
CA LEU A 28 -4.98 -6.37 5.71
C LEU A 28 -5.55 -5.81 4.39
N GLY A 29 -6.34 -6.61 3.67
CA GLY A 29 -6.98 -6.19 2.42
C GLY A 29 -8.07 -5.15 2.63
N LEU A 30 -8.87 -5.29 3.70
CA LEU A 30 -9.87 -4.30 4.09
C LEU A 30 -9.21 -2.99 4.56
N GLY A 31 -8.12 -3.08 5.34
CA GLY A 31 -7.31 -1.92 5.71
C GLY A 31 -6.81 -1.17 4.49
N LEU A 32 -6.13 -1.85 3.56
CA LEU A 32 -5.67 -1.25 2.30
C LEU A 32 -6.81 -0.54 1.54
N THR A 33 -7.99 -1.15 1.52
CA THR A 33 -9.18 -0.59 0.84
C THR A 33 -9.72 0.66 1.56
N GLY A 34 -9.72 0.65 2.89
CA GLY A 34 -10.10 1.80 3.73
C GLY A 34 -9.22 3.01 3.43
N GLU A 35 -7.90 2.86 3.55
CA GLU A 35 -6.96 3.98 3.35
C GLU A 35 -6.98 4.48 1.90
N SER A 36 -7.15 3.58 0.94
CA SER A 36 -7.34 3.98 -0.47
C SER A 36 -8.64 4.80 -0.66
N GLY A 37 -9.68 4.51 0.13
CA GLY A 37 -10.91 5.27 0.18
C GLY A 37 -10.72 6.66 0.79
N GLU A 38 -9.87 6.78 1.81
CA GLU A 38 -9.52 8.07 2.41
C GLU A 38 -8.73 8.96 1.45
N VAL A 39 -7.78 8.39 0.70
CA VAL A 39 -7.11 9.07 -0.44
C VAL A 39 -8.16 9.60 -1.43
N ALA A 40 -9.15 8.77 -1.80
CA ALA A 40 -10.21 9.19 -2.71
C ALA A 40 -11.09 10.31 -2.11
N GLU A 41 -11.37 10.26 -0.80
CA GLU A 41 -12.11 11.29 -0.09
C GLU A 41 -11.38 12.64 -0.13
N HIS A 42 -10.07 12.65 0.07
CA HIS A 42 -9.27 13.88 -0.03
C HIS A 42 -9.26 14.46 -1.45
N ILE A 43 -9.17 13.61 -2.49
CA ILE A 43 -9.31 14.05 -3.89
C ILE A 43 -10.71 14.64 -4.13
N LYS A 44 -11.76 13.99 -3.61
CA LYS A 44 -13.14 14.49 -3.72
C LYS A 44 -13.30 15.86 -3.04
N LYS A 45 -12.71 16.05 -1.86
CA LYS A 45 -12.70 17.35 -1.16
C LYS A 45 -11.97 18.42 -1.99
N LEU A 46 -10.82 18.10 -2.60
CA LEU A 46 -10.15 19.01 -3.54
C LEU A 46 -11.07 19.45 -4.68
N LEU A 47 -11.83 18.52 -5.30
CA LEU A 47 -12.76 18.86 -6.37
C LEU A 47 -13.92 19.75 -5.90
N ARG A 48 -14.38 19.58 -4.66
CA ARG A 48 -15.47 20.37 -4.06
C ARG A 48 -15.01 21.77 -3.62
N ASP A 49 -13.85 21.83 -2.98
CA ASP A 49 -13.39 23.00 -2.21
C ASP A 49 -12.27 23.78 -2.93
N GLY A 50 -11.74 23.25 -4.04
CA GLY A 50 -10.67 23.87 -4.83
C GLY A 50 -9.29 23.88 -4.16
N THR A 51 -9.17 23.27 -2.97
CA THR A 51 -7.93 23.22 -2.19
C THR A 51 -7.67 21.81 -1.68
N LEU A 52 -6.40 21.41 -1.65
CA LEU A 52 -5.96 20.11 -1.16
C LEU A 52 -5.21 20.28 0.15
N ASP A 53 -5.65 19.56 1.18
CA ASP A 53 -4.83 19.32 2.36
C ASP A 53 -3.75 18.28 2.00
N GLN A 54 -2.56 18.77 1.67
CA GLN A 54 -1.43 17.92 1.25
C GLN A 54 -0.86 17.10 2.40
N ALA A 55 -0.97 17.60 3.64
CA ALA A 55 -0.45 16.89 4.81
C ALA A 55 -1.32 15.66 5.08
N ALA A 56 -2.63 15.85 5.14
CA ALA A 56 -3.57 14.74 5.32
C ALA A 56 -3.49 13.74 4.16
N MET A 57 -3.40 14.20 2.90
CA MET A 57 -3.21 13.31 1.75
C MET A 57 -1.92 12.46 1.88
N ALA A 58 -0.83 13.03 2.39
CA ALA A 58 0.42 12.30 2.56
C ALA A 58 0.33 11.25 3.68
N GLU A 59 -0.44 11.52 4.75
CA GLU A 59 -0.73 10.56 5.82
C GLU A 59 -1.48 9.35 5.25
N GLU A 60 -2.59 9.57 4.52
CA GLU A 60 -3.37 8.47 3.92
C GLU A 60 -2.56 7.65 2.90
N LEU A 61 -1.70 8.30 2.11
CA LEU A 61 -0.78 7.59 1.21
C LEU A 61 0.23 6.73 1.99
N GLY A 62 0.66 7.19 3.17
CA GLY A 62 1.49 6.41 4.08
C GLY A 62 0.78 5.17 4.59
N ASP A 63 -0.48 5.30 4.98
CA ASP A 63 -1.29 4.18 5.49
C ASP A 63 -1.62 3.16 4.38
N VAL A 64 -1.86 3.62 3.15
CA VAL A 64 -1.92 2.74 1.97
C VAL A 64 -0.64 1.93 1.81
N VAL A 65 0.54 2.57 1.91
CA VAL A 65 1.83 1.89 1.81
C VAL A 65 2.04 0.90 2.96
N TYR A 66 1.59 1.21 4.17
CA TYR A 66 1.67 0.31 5.32
C TYR A 66 0.93 -1.01 5.07
N TYR A 67 -0.34 -0.95 4.67
CA TYR A 67 -1.12 -2.16 4.40
C TYR A 67 -0.62 -2.91 3.16
N TRP A 68 -0.19 -2.20 2.12
CA TRP A 68 0.41 -2.83 0.94
C TRP A 68 1.70 -3.59 1.28
N ALA A 69 2.57 -3.02 2.12
CA ALA A 69 3.79 -3.65 2.58
C ALA A 69 3.50 -4.88 3.46
N CYS A 70 2.52 -4.80 4.36
CA CYS A 70 2.05 -5.94 5.16
C CYS A 70 1.50 -7.06 4.27
N LEU A 71 0.75 -6.73 3.21
CA LEU A 71 0.23 -7.71 2.25
C LEU A 71 1.35 -8.38 1.44
N CYS A 72 2.36 -7.63 1.00
CA CYS A 72 3.53 -8.22 0.34
C CYS A 72 4.18 -9.27 1.24
N SER A 73 4.41 -8.91 2.50
CA SER A 73 5.00 -9.80 3.52
C SER A 73 4.12 -11.01 3.81
N ALA A 74 2.80 -10.82 3.94
CA ALA A 74 1.83 -11.90 4.13
C ALA A 74 1.84 -12.89 2.94
N LEU A 75 2.11 -12.41 1.73
CA LEU A 75 2.23 -13.24 0.53
C LEU A 75 3.64 -13.82 0.32
N GLY A 76 4.58 -13.57 1.24
CA GLY A 76 5.96 -14.02 1.13
C GLY A 76 6.73 -13.34 0.00
N ARG A 77 6.40 -12.09 -0.31
CA ARG A 77 7.00 -11.30 -1.38
C ARG A 77 7.73 -10.10 -0.80
N LYS A 78 8.93 -9.84 -1.33
CA LYS A 78 9.61 -8.57 -1.07
C LYS A 78 8.94 -7.45 -1.89
N PRO A 79 8.66 -6.30 -1.28
CA PRO A 79 8.15 -5.13 -1.99
C PRO A 79 8.97 -4.75 -3.22
N SER A 80 10.31 -4.77 -3.11
CA SER A 80 11.22 -4.44 -4.22
C SER A 80 11.00 -5.34 -5.44
N ASP A 81 10.82 -6.65 -5.25
CA ASP A 81 10.53 -7.60 -6.32
C ASP A 81 9.17 -7.32 -6.98
N VAL A 82 8.14 -7.00 -6.18
CA VAL A 82 6.80 -6.65 -6.69
C VAL A 82 6.87 -5.38 -7.55
N LEU A 83 7.60 -4.36 -7.09
CA LEU A 83 7.79 -3.11 -7.83
C LEU A 83 8.60 -3.32 -9.12
N ALA A 84 9.65 -4.14 -9.08
CA ALA A 84 10.45 -4.47 -10.26
C ALA A 84 9.59 -5.15 -11.34
N ALA A 85 8.77 -6.14 -10.95
CA ALA A 85 7.84 -6.81 -11.84
C ALA A 85 6.78 -5.85 -12.42
N SER A 86 6.23 -4.97 -11.58
CA SER A 86 5.27 -3.94 -12.01
C SER A 86 5.89 -2.99 -13.03
N LYS A 87 7.11 -2.48 -12.76
CA LYS A 87 7.85 -1.61 -13.68
C LYS A 87 8.08 -2.27 -15.03
N ALA A 88 8.58 -3.52 -15.05
CA ALA A 88 8.80 -4.27 -16.29
C ALA A 88 7.51 -4.41 -17.11
N LYS A 89 6.38 -4.70 -16.46
CA LYS A 89 5.06 -4.81 -17.10
C LYS A 89 4.60 -3.49 -17.70
N ILE A 90 4.80 -2.36 -17.01
CA ILE A 90 4.44 -1.02 -17.51
C ILE A 90 5.33 -0.64 -18.69
N SER A 91 6.65 -0.83 -18.58
CA SER A 91 7.59 -0.54 -19.67
C SER A 91 7.27 -1.33 -20.94
N ALA A 92 6.92 -2.61 -20.81
CA ALA A 92 6.51 -3.44 -21.94
C ALA A 92 5.19 -2.97 -22.59
N ARG A 93 4.30 -2.29 -21.86
CA ARG A 93 3.08 -1.69 -22.42
C ARG A 93 3.35 -0.40 -23.19
N LEU A 94 4.30 0.40 -22.72
CA LEU A 94 4.67 1.67 -23.35
C LEU A 94 5.49 1.50 -24.63
N ALA A 95 6.17 0.35 -24.80
CA ALA A 95 6.96 0.03 -25.99
C ALA A 95 6.15 -0.63 -27.12
N ARG A 96 4.83 -0.75 -26.97
CA ARG A 96 3.89 -1.24 -27.98
C ARG A 96 3.19 -0.08 -28.65
#